data_AF-A0A2M7D5P0-F1
#
_entry.id   AF-A0A2M7D5P0-F1
#
_cell.length_a   1.000
_cell.length_b   1.000
_cell.length_c   1.000
_cell.angle_alpha   90.00
_cell.angle_beta   90.00
_cell.angle_gamma   90.00
#
_symmetry.space_group_name_H-M   'P 1'
#
loop_
_entity.id
_entity.type
_entity.pdbx_description
1 polymer ?
#
loop_
_entity_poly.entity_id
_entity_poly.type
_entity_poly.pdbx_seq_one_letter_code
_entity_poly.pdbx_strand_id
1 'polypeptide(L)'
;MNDQDQKQLGKTLWNIADQLRGAMNADDFRDYMLSFLFLRYLSDNYETAAKKELGKDYPEWQELPAPGAKQDGSRMLPPLLAWYANNPDDITAFEKQMRRKVHYVIQPPHLWNSIANLARTQSGELLNTLQAGFKYIENESFESTFNGLFSEINLGSDKLGRKYEDRNTTLCRIIAEIAKGLAEFSSSIDALGDAYEYLIGQFAAGSGKKAGEFYTPQQISDILSAIVTLDSQEPA
;
A
#
# COMPACT_ATOMS: atom_id res chain seq x y z
N MET A 1 17.70 1.77 11.47
CA MET A 1 18.16 1.25 10.16
C MET A 1 19.06 2.30 9.53
N ASN A 2 20.02 1.89 8.71
CA ASN A 2 20.96 2.84 8.07
C ASN A 2 20.28 3.49 6.86
N ASP A 3 20.59 4.76 6.58
CA ASP A 3 20.15 5.49 5.35
C ASP A 3 20.40 4.72 4.04
N GLN A 4 21.33 3.76 4.06
CA GLN A 4 21.64 2.86 2.95
C GLN A 4 20.49 1.89 2.64
N ASP A 5 19.82 1.34 3.66
CA ASP A 5 18.73 0.37 3.48
C ASP A 5 17.49 1.05 2.87
N GLN A 6 17.21 2.30 3.26
CA GLN A 6 16.10 3.12 2.75
C GLN A 6 16.27 3.46 1.27
N LYS A 7 17.45 3.97 0.89
CA LYS A 7 17.79 4.24 -0.52
C LYS A 7 17.79 2.97 -1.36
N GLN A 8 18.16 1.84 -0.77
CA GLN A 8 18.14 0.56 -1.45
C GLN A 8 16.71 0.08 -1.72
N LEU A 9 15.78 0.22 -0.76
CA LEU A 9 14.36 -0.10 -0.98
C LEU A 9 13.74 0.77 -2.08
N GLY A 10 13.94 2.10 -2.00
CA GLY A 10 13.47 3.02 -3.05
C GLY A 10 14.01 2.67 -4.44
N LYS A 11 15.29 2.29 -4.51
CA LYS A 11 15.93 1.83 -5.76
C LYS A 11 15.36 0.49 -6.24
N THR A 12 15.10 -0.46 -5.35
CA THR A 12 14.47 -1.74 -5.69
C THR A 12 13.08 -1.52 -6.27
N LEU A 13 12.25 -0.71 -5.61
CA LEU A 13 10.91 -0.37 -6.08
C LEU A 13 10.94 0.39 -7.42
N TRP A 14 11.91 1.29 -7.60
CA TRP A 14 12.11 1.96 -8.89
C TRP A 14 12.48 0.98 -10.01
N ASN A 15 13.39 0.03 -9.75
CA ASN A 15 13.77 -0.99 -10.73
C ASN A 15 12.59 -1.89 -11.10
N ILE A 16 11.77 -2.27 -10.11
CA ILE A 16 10.52 -3.01 -10.32
C ILE A 16 9.60 -2.20 -11.23
N ALA A 17 9.45 -0.89 -10.96
CA ALA A 17 8.63 -0.01 -11.78
C ALA A 17 9.15 0.10 -13.23
N ASP A 18 10.45 0.28 -13.43
CA ASP A 18 11.07 0.34 -14.76
C ASP A 18 10.86 -0.96 -15.56
N GLN A 19 10.89 -2.12 -14.89
CA GLN A 19 10.65 -3.42 -15.53
C GLN A 19 9.18 -3.68 -15.85
N LEU A 20 8.26 -3.23 -14.98
CA LEU A 20 6.86 -3.61 -15.05
C LEU A 20 5.96 -2.59 -15.75
N ARG A 21 6.40 -1.34 -15.88
CA ARG A 21 5.59 -0.30 -16.56
C ARG A 21 5.28 -0.63 -18.02
N GLY A 22 6.11 -1.45 -18.67
CA GLY A 22 5.87 -1.90 -20.05
C GLY A 22 5.67 -0.72 -21.01
N ALA A 23 4.47 -0.61 -21.59
CA ALA A 23 4.09 0.48 -22.51
C ALA A 23 3.64 1.78 -21.80
N MET A 24 3.52 1.77 -20.47
CA MET A 24 3.17 2.95 -19.68
C MET A 24 4.37 3.88 -19.55
N ASN A 25 4.12 5.19 -19.63
CA ASN A 25 5.18 6.15 -19.29
C ASN A 25 5.38 6.18 -17.76
N ALA A 26 6.46 6.82 -17.30
CA ALA A 26 6.79 6.86 -15.88
C ALA A 26 5.70 7.57 -15.05
N ASP A 27 5.13 8.65 -15.58
CA ASP A 27 4.07 9.43 -14.93
C ASP A 27 2.79 8.59 -14.72
N ASP A 28 2.36 7.81 -15.71
CA ASP A 28 1.20 6.94 -15.59
C ASP A 28 1.43 5.86 -14.53
N PHE A 29 2.64 5.28 -14.51
CA PHE A 29 2.96 4.16 -13.62
C PHE A 29 3.18 4.63 -12.17
N ARG A 30 3.61 5.88 -11.98
CA ARG A 30 3.73 6.53 -10.67
C ARG A 30 2.46 6.36 -9.84
N ASP A 31 1.31 6.66 -10.43
CA ASP A 31 0.05 6.71 -9.68
C ASP A 31 -0.33 5.31 -9.16
N TYR A 32 0.05 4.23 -9.87
CA TYR A 32 -0.08 2.85 -9.38
C TYR A 32 0.86 2.57 -8.23
N MET A 33 2.16 2.86 -8.40
CA MET A 33 3.18 2.59 -7.39
C MET A 33 2.86 3.31 -6.08
N LEU A 34 2.58 4.61 -6.14
CA LEU A 34 2.28 5.40 -4.96
C LEU A 34 0.97 4.93 -4.30
N SER A 35 -0.08 4.65 -5.06
CA SER A 35 -1.34 4.12 -4.50
C SER A 35 -1.14 2.78 -3.79
N PHE A 36 -0.33 1.87 -4.36
CA PHE A 36 -0.07 0.55 -3.77
C PHE A 36 0.80 0.63 -2.51
N LEU A 37 1.82 1.49 -2.50
CA LEU A 37 2.63 1.74 -1.30
C LEU A 37 1.82 2.41 -0.21
N PHE A 38 0.91 3.31 -0.58
CA PHE A 38 0.00 3.94 0.37
C PHE A 38 -1.01 2.92 0.94
N LEU A 39 -1.57 2.04 0.12
CA LEU A 39 -2.38 0.92 0.59
C LEU A 39 -1.60 0.01 1.55
N ARG A 40 -0.34 -0.31 1.22
CA ARG A 40 0.56 -1.06 2.11
C ARG A 40 0.71 -0.37 3.45
N TYR A 41 1.01 0.92 3.45
CA TYR A 41 1.17 1.72 4.66
C TYR A 41 -0.08 1.69 5.54
N LEU A 42 -1.26 2.00 4.97
CA LEU A 42 -2.51 2.00 5.71
C LEU A 42 -2.85 0.63 6.29
N SER A 43 -2.58 -0.43 5.51
CA SER A 43 -2.84 -1.81 5.91
C SER A 43 -1.92 -2.25 7.05
N ASP A 44 -0.62 -1.97 6.96
CA ASP A 44 0.36 -2.34 7.99
C ASP A 44 0.09 -1.64 9.31
N ASN A 45 -0.23 -0.34 9.26
CA ASN A 45 -0.61 0.41 10.45
C ASN A 45 -1.89 -0.15 11.07
N TYR A 46 -2.90 -0.49 10.25
CA TYR A 46 -4.15 -1.08 10.72
C TYR A 46 -3.95 -2.46 11.34
N GLU A 47 -3.21 -3.36 10.68
CA GLU A 47 -2.93 -4.70 11.19
C GLU A 47 -2.05 -4.66 12.44
N THR A 48 -1.09 -3.74 12.52
CA THR A 48 -0.28 -3.52 13.73
C THR A 48 -1.15 -3.10 14.91
N ALA A 49 -2.09 -2.18 14.68
CA ALA A 49 -3.04 -1.75 15.71
C ALA A 49 -4.03 -2.86 16.07
N ALA A 50 -4.55 -3.61 15.09
CA ALA A 50 -5.42 -4.75 15.31
C ALA A 50 -4.74 -5.85 16.13
N LYS A 51 -3.47 -6.14 15.84
CA LYS A 51 -2.66 -7.10 16.61
C LYS A 51 -2.46 -6.65 18.05
N LYS A 52 -2.24 -5.35 18.29
CA LYS A 52 -2.16 -4.79 19.64
C LYS A 52 -3.50 -4.84 20.37
N GLU A 53 -4.61 -4.60 19.67
CA GLU A 53 -5.96 -4.61 20.25
C GLU A 53 -6.41 -6.02 20.63
N LEU A 54 -6.27 -6.97 19.72
CA LEU A 54 -6.70 -8.36 19.92
C LEU A 54 -5.73 -9.15 20.79
N GLY A 55 -4.46 -8.74 20.87
CA GLY A 55 -3.46 -9.36 21.73
C GLY A 55 -3.32 -10.86 21.45
N LYS A 56 -3.74 -11.71 22.41
CA LYS A 56 -3.67 -13.17 22.30
C LYS A 56 -4.71 -13.75 21.34
N ASP A 57 -5.78 -13.01 21.07
CA ASP A 57 -6.86 -13.44 20.18
C ASP A 57 -6.53 -13.15 18.71
N TYR A 58 -5.43 -12.42 18.43
CA TYR A 58 -4.96 -12.21 17.07
C TYR A 58 -4.42 -13.52 16.48
N PRO A 59 -5.02 -14.06 15.40
CA PRO A 59 -4.58 -15.32 14.84
C PRO A 59 -3.17 -15.22 14.24
N GLU A 60 -2.51 -16.37 14.09
CA GLU A 60 -1.36 -16.48 13.20
C GLU A 60 -1.81 -16.79 11.77
N TRP A 61 -0.89 -16.70 10.82
CA TRP A 61 -1.16 -17.08 9.44
C TRP A 61 -1.60 -18.55 9.36
N GLN A 62 -2.74 -18.80 8.69
CA GLN A 62 -3.29 -20.15 8.56
C GLN A 62 -3.08 -20.68 7.15
N GLU A 63 -2.68 -21.95 7.07
CA GLU A 63 -2.48 -22.63 5.80
C GLU A 63 -3.77 -23.34 5.40
N LEU A 64 -4.36 -22.96 4.27
CA LEU A 64 -5.55 -23.60 3.72
C LEU A 64 -5.15 -24.53 2.56
N PRO A 65 -5.71 -25.75 2.50
CA PRO A 65 -5.52 -26.63 1.35
C PRO A 65 -6.11 -25.97 0.11
N ALA A 66 -5.32 -25.82 -0.95
CA ALA A 66 -5.80 -25.30 -2.23
C ALA A 66 -6.25 -26.49 -3.12
N PRO A 67 -7.56 -26.71 -3.33
CA PRO A 67 -8.00 -27.70 -4.30
C PRO A 67 -7.63 -27.23 -5.72
N GLY A 68 -6.70 -27.94 -6.36
CA GLY A 68 -6.37 -27.77 -7.78
C GLY A 68 -5.15 -26.89 -8.13
N ALA A 69 -4.34 -26.47 -7.15
CA ALA A 69 -3.08 -25.78 -7.45
C ALA A 69 -2.07 -26.76 -8.07
N LYS A 70 -1.67 -26.53 -9.33
CA LYS A 70 -0.54 -27.24 -9.93
C LYS A 70 0.74 -26.78 -9.21
N GLN A 71 1.33 -27.71 -8.45
CA GLN A 71 2.56 -27.59 -7.66
C GLN A 71 2.42 -26.72 -6.39
N ASP A 72 2.44 -27.39 -5.22
CA ASP A 72 2.92 -26.88 -3.93
C ASP A 72 2.35 -25.53 -3.43
N GLY A 73 1.09 -25.25 -3.75
CA GLY A 73 0.47 -23.95 -3.47
C GLY A 73 -0.47 -23.99 -2.29
N SER A 74 0.03 -23.91 -1.06
CA SER A 74 -0.83 -23.59 0.07
C SER A 74 -1.39 -22.17 -0.04
N ARG A 75 -2.70 -22.01 0.14
CA ARG A 75 -3.31 -20.68 0.26
C ARG A 75 -3.13 -20.21 1.70
N MET A 76 -2.35 -19.16 1.91
CA MET A 76 -2.24 -18.55 3.22
C MET A 76 -3.46 -17.66 3.47
N LEU A 77 -4.13 -17.84 4.60
CA LEU A 77 -5.22 -16.99 5.06
C LEU A 77 -4.63 -15.87 5.93
N PRO A 78 -4.82 -14.59 5.56
CA PRO A 78 -4.38 -13.48 6.38
C PRO A 78 -5.00 -13.53 7.79
N PRO A 79 -4.21 -13.26 8.85
CA PRO A 79 -4.66 -13.34 10.24
C PRO A 79 -5.96 -12.63 10.56
N LEU A 80 -6.07 -11.35 10.18
CA LEU A 80 -7.25 -10.56 10.52
C LEU A 80 -8.49 -11.02 9.75
N LEU A 81 -8.31 -11.53 8.53
CA LEU A 81 -9.41 -12.13 7.77
C LEU A 81 -9.93 -13.39 8.46
N ALA A 82 -9.04 -14.23 9.01
CA ALA A 82 -9.42 -15.38 9.82
C ALA A 82 -10.17 -14.97 11.11
N TRP A 83 -9.71 -13.90 11.77
CA TRP A 83 -10.38 -13.40 12.97
C TRP A 83 -11.81 -12.92 12.68
N TYR A 84 -12.01 -12.14 11.61
CA TYR A 84 -13.36 -11.68 11.20
C TYR A 84 -14.28 -12.87 10.88
N ALA A 85 -13.77 -13.89 10.19
CA ALA A 85 -14.57 -15.06 9.84
C ALA A 85 -15.04 -15.87 11.07
N ASN A 86 -14.23 -15.90 12.14
CA ASN A 86 -14.52 -16.69 13.34
C ASN A 86 -15.29 -15.91 14.41
N ASN A 87 -15.34 -14.57 14.35
CA ASN A 87 -15.94 -13.73 15.39
C ASN A 87 -16.93 -12.70 14.81
N PRO A 88 -17.97 -13.12 14.07
CA PRO A 88 -18.88 -12.21 13.37
C PRO A 88 -19.61 -11.25 14.31
N ASP A 89 -19.96 -11.70 15.52
CA ASP A 89 -20.69 -10.91 16.52
C ASP A 89 -19.82 -9.80 17.13
N ASP A 90 -18.49 -9.96 17.13
CA ASP A 90 -17.54 -9.02 17.75
C ASP A 90 -17.02 -7.96 16.78
N ILE A 91 -17.22 -8.14 15.46
CA ILE A 91 -16.69 -7.23 14.41
C ILE A 91 -17.10 -5.78 14.67
N THR A 92 -18.38 -5.53 14.97
CA THR A 92 -18.88 -4.16 15.14
C THR A 92 -18.23 -3.45 16.34
N ALA A 93 -18.04 -4.19 17.44
CA ALA A 93 -17.40 -3.64 18.63
C ALA A 93 -15.90 -3.39 18.39
N PHE A 94 -15.24 -4.32 17.71
CA PHE A 94 -13.84 -4.21 17.32
C PHE A 94 -13.60 -3.02 16.39
N GLU A 95 -14.36 -2.90 15.30
CA GLU A 95 -14.23 -1.78 14.35
C GLU A 95 -14.46 -0.42 15.03
N LYS A 96 -15.39 -0.35 15.98
CA LYS A 96 -15.60 0.88 16.78
C LYS A 96 -14.38 1.24 17.62
N GLN A 97 -13.66 0.26 18.18
CA GLN A 97 -12.39 0.52 18.88
C GLN A 97 -11.30 0.94 17.91
N MET A 98 -11.23 0.30 16.74
CA MET A 98 -10.26 0.67 15.71
C MET A 98 -10.45 2.11 15.23
N ARG A 99 -11.68 2.55 14.96
CA ARG A 99 -11.96 3.97 14.62
C ARG A 99 -11.51 4.95 15.71
N ARG A 100 -11.56 4.57 16.99
CA ARG A 100 -11.07 5.43 18.09
C ARG A 100 -9.56 5.48 18.18
N LYS A 101 -8.87 4.38 17.84
CA LYS A 101 -7.41 4.25 18.02
C LYS A 101 -6.61 4.68 16.80
N VAL A 102 -7.08 4.34 15.61
CA VAL A 102 -6.38 4.61 14.35
C VAL A 102 -7.16 5.52 13.41
N HIS A 103 -8.38 5.94 13.76
CA HIS A 103 -9.22 6.87 13.00
C HIS A 103 -9.76 6.35 11.67
N TYR A 104 -9.53 5.07 11.36
CA TYR A 104 -10.10 4.42 10.19
C TYR A 104 -10.28 2.90 10.38
N VAL A 105 -11.07 2.29 9.50
CA VAL A 105 -11.28 0.84 9.44
C VAL A 105 -11.12 0.39 8.00
N ILE A 106 -10.23 -0.56 7.75
CA ILE A 106 -10.13 -1.25 6.46
C ILE A 106 -10.62 -2.68 6.65
N GLN A 107 -11.60 -3.11 5.84
CA GLN A 107 -12.07 -4.49 5.92
C GLN A 107 -10.97 -5.46 5.48
N PRO A 108 -10.85 -6.63 6.11
CA PRO A 108 -9.74 -7.54 5.84
C PRO A 108 -9.53 -7.94 4.38
N PRO A 109 -10.57 -8.13 3.54
CA PRO A 109 -10.39 -8.41 2.11
C PRO A 109 -9.63 -7.32 1.34
N HIS A 110 -9.69 -6.07 1.82
CA HIS A 110 -9.10 -4.89 1.18
C HIS A 110 -7.71 -4.54 1.72
N LEU A 111 -7.23 -5.23 2.75
CA LEU A 111 -5.88 -5.05 3.27
C LEU A 111 -4.82 -5.56 2.30
N TRP A 112 -3.65 -4.95 2.33
CA TRP A 112 -2.49 -5.31 1.51
C TRP A 112 -2.18 -6.81 1.56
N ASN A 113 -2.15 -7.43 2.74
CA ASN A 113 -1.86 -8.86 2.88
C ASN A 113 -2.86 -9.74 2.10
N SER A 114 -4.14 -9.36 2.09
CA SER A 114 -5.18 -10.05 1.31
C SER A 114 -4.97 -9.84 -0.19
N ILE A 115 -4.75 -8.60 -0.61
CA ILE A 115 -4.51 -8.24 -2.02
C ILE A 115 -3.23 -8.90 -2.56
N ALA A 116 -2.13 -8.87 -1.81
CA ALA A 116 -0.87 -9.50 -2.16
C ALA A 116 -1.00 -11.03 -2.25
N ASN A 117 -1.81 -11.66 -1.39
CA ASN A 117 -2.09 -13.09 -1.49
C ASN A 117 -2.94 -13.44 -2.74
N LEU A 118 -3.91 -12.60 -3.12
CA LEU A 118 -4.64 -12.75 -4.38
C LEU A 118 -3.70 -12.61 -5.59
N ALA A 119 -2.76 -11.66 -5.54
CA ALA A 119 -1.75 -11.44 -6.57
C ALA A 119 -0.81 -12.64 -6.72
N ARG A 120 -0.30 -13.15 -5.59
CA ARG A 120 0.59 -14.32 -5.54
C ARG A 120 -0.08 -15.58 -6.10
N THR A 121 -1.37 -15.77 -5.81
CA THR A 121 -2.15 -16.91 -6.33
C THR A 121 -2.74 -16.68 -7.72
N GLN A 122 -2.44 -15.53 -8.36
CA GLN A 122 -2.96 -15.15 -9.68
C GLN A 122 -4.50 -15.25 -9.75
N SER A 123 -5.18 -14.84 -8.68
CA SER A 123 -6.63 -14.91 -8.59
C SER A 123 -7.32 -14.04 -9.64
N GLY A 124 -8.38 -14.54 -10.26
CA GLY A 124 -9.24 -13.78 -11.19
C GLY A 124 -10.04 -12.65 -10.53
N GLU A 125 -10.10 -12.62 -9.19
CA GLU A 125 -10.89 -11.64 -8.42
C GLU A 125 -10.08 -10.44 -7.93
N LEU A 126 -8.77 -10.38 -8.23
CA LEU A 126 -7.90 -9.33 -7.70
C LEU A 126 -8.35 -7.93 -8.11
N LEU A 127 -8.63 -7.71 -9.40
CA LEU A 127 -9.01 -6.41 -9.92
C LEU A 127 -10.33 -5.91 -9.29
N ASN A 128 -11.36 -6.76 -9.23
CA ASN A 128 -12.62 -6.42 -8.58
C ASN A 128 -12.43 -6.12 -7.08
N THR A 129 -11.65 -6.94 -6.37
CA THR A 129 -11.41 -6.78 -4.92
C THR A 129 -10.64 -5.49 -4.64
N LEU A 130 -9.66 -5.16 -5.48
CA LEU A 130 -8.86 -3.94 -5.38
C LEU A 130 -9.70 -2.68 -5.65
N GLN A 131 -10.54 -2.69 -6.69
CA GLN A 131 -11.46 -1.60 -6.99
C GLN A 131 -12.46 -1.37 -5.86
N ALA A 132 -13.06 -2.45 -5.34
CA ALA A 132 -13.94 -2.38 -4.18
C ALA A 132 -13.21 -1.82 -2.94
N GLY A 133 -11.97 -2.24 -2.73
CA GLY A 133 -11.14 -1.78 -1.62
C GLY A 133 -10.84 -0.29 -1.67
N PHE A 134 -10.39 0.24 -2.82
CA PHE A 134 -10.16 1.68 -2.97
C PHE A 134 -11.43 2.48 -2.76
N LYS A 135 -12.55 2.04 -3.34
CA LYS A 135 -13.84 2.70 -3.13
C LYS A 135 -14.25 2.67 -1.66
N TYR A 136 -14.08 1.55 -0.96
CA TYR A 136 -14.39 1.44 0.46
C TYR A 136 -13.50 2.34 1.30
N ILE A 137 -12.21 2.43 0.96
CA ILE A 137 -11.25 3.28 1.67
C ILE A 137 -11.62 4.76 1.55
N GLU A 138 -12.00 5.22 0.37
CA GLU A 138 -12.40 6.62 0.17
C GLU A 138 -13.72 6.99 0.85
N ASN A 139 -14.70 6.07 0.82
CA ASN A 139 -16.08 6.41 1.19
C ASN A 139 -16.47 6.00 2.62
N GLU A 140 -15.87 4.94 3.19
CA GLU A 140 -16.37 4.33 4.44
C GLU A 140 -15.28 4.10 5.51
N SER A 141 -14.00 4.08 5.12
CA SER A 141 -12.94 3.77 6.07
C SER A 141 -12.71 4.90 7.08
N PHE A 142 -12.87 6.16 6.70
CA PHE A 142 -12.56 7.32 7.54
C PHE A 142 -13.83 8.05 8.01
N GLU A 143 -13.77 8.70 9.18
CA GLU A 143 -14.87 9.56 9.68
C GLU A 143 -14.98 10.87 8.89
N SER A 144 -13.84 11.43 8.47
CA SER A 144 -13.77 12.58 7.57
C SER A 144 -13.54 12.13 6.13
N THR A 145 -13.96 12.96 5.19
CA THR A 145 -13.94 12.64 3.77
C THR A 145 -12.51 12.66 3.20
N PHE A 146 -11.97 11.49 2.83
CA PHE A 146 -10.76 11.34 2.01
C PHE A 146 -11.13 11.09 0.53
N ASN A 147 -12.16 11.76 0.04
CA ASN A 147 -12.62 11.59 -1.34
C ASN A 147 -11.50 11.92 -2.33
N GLY A 148 -11.28 11.01 -3.28
CA GLY A 148 -10.27 11.16 -4.32
C GLY A 148 -8.85 10.77 -3.92
N LEU A 149 -8.66 10.08 -2.79
CA LEU A 149 -7.35 9.55 -2.38
C LEU A 149 -6.73 8.61 -3.42
N PHE A 150 -7.57 7.85 -4.14
CA PHE A 150 -7.20 6.94 -5.21
C PHE A 150 -7.83 7.35 -6.56
N SER A 151 -8.21 8.63 -6.74
CA SER A 151 -8.81 9.08 -8.02
C SER A 151 -7.84 9.04 -9.20
N GLU A 152 -6.54 9.20 -8.93
CA GLU A 152 -5.52 9.26 -9.97
C GLU A 152 -5.20 7.88 -10.57
N ILE A 153 -5.44 6.79 -9.83
CA ILE A 153 -5.15 5.45 -10.33
C ILE A 153 -6.28 4.91 -11.21
N ASN A 154 -5.99 4.71 -12.49
CA ASN A 154 -6.94 4.15 -13.45
C ASN A 154 -6.80 2.63 -13.62
N LEU A 155 -7.40 1.85 -12.72
CA LEU A 155 -7.42 0.38 -12.81
C LEU A 155 -8.15 -0.18 -14.06
N GLY A 156 -8.88 0.66 -14.79
CA GLY A 156 -9.55 0.33 -16.05
C GLY A 156 -8.75 0.67 -17.30
N SER A 157 -7.49 1.11 -17.16
CA SER A 157 -6.67 1.56 -18.28
C SER A 157 -6.38 0.46 -19.31
N ASP A 158 -6.49 0.81 -20.60
CA ASP A 158 -6.10 -0.07 -21.70
C ASP A 158 -4.60 -0.39 -21.71
N LYS A 159 -3.78 0.41 -20.99
CA LYS A 159 -2.35 0.15 -20.82
C LYS A 159 -2.07 -1.06 -19.93
N LEU A 160 -3.02 -1.45 -19.08
CA LEU A 160 -2.95 -2.68 -18.27
C LEU A 160 -3.43 -3.92 -19.03
N GLY A 161 -4.23 -3.71 -20.07
CA GLY A 161 -4.88 -4.77 -20.86
C GLY A 161 -6.21 -4.31 -21.43
N ARG A 162 -6.68 -4.97 -22.49
CA ARG A 162 -7.96 -4.59 -23.14
C ARG A 162 -9.17 -5.26 -22.49
N LYS A 163 -8.98 -6.47 -21.96
CA LYS A 163 -10.02 -7.23 -21.27
C LYS A 163 -9.79 -7.25 -19.77
N TYR A 164 -10.84 -7.58 -19.02
CA TYR A 164 -10.76 -7.71 -17.57
C TYR A 164 -9.66 -8.69 -17.15
N GLU A 165 -9.57 -9.85 -17.81
CA GLU A 165 -8.61 -10.90 -17.52
C GLU A 165 -7.16 -10.45 -17.75
N ASP A 166 -6.92 -9.70 -18.81
CA ASP A 166 -5.60 -9.14 -19.14
C ASP A 166 -5.17 -8.13 -18.05
N ARG A 167 -6.08 -7.21 -17.70
CA ARG A 167 -5.83 -6.18 -16.67
C ARG A 167 -5.56 -6.82 -15.31
N ASN A 168 -6.39 -7.79 -14.93
CA ASN A 168 -6.25 -8.55 -13.69
C ASN A 168 -4.90 -9.27 -13.64
N THR A 169 -4.50 -9.94 -14.72
CA THR A 169 -3.21 -10.65 -14.80
C THR A 169 -2.03 -9.69 -14.66
N THR A 170 -2.07 -8.54 -15.35
CA THR A 170 -1.05 -7.50 -15.24
C THR A 170 -0.94 -6.95 -13.82
N LEU A 171 -2.09 -6.66 -13.18
CA LEU A 171 -2.13 -6.17 -11.80
C LEU A 171 -1.64 -7.21 -10.79
N CYS A 172 -2.01 -8.49 -10.95
CA CYS A 172 -1.46 -9.59 -10.15
C CYS A 172 0.06 -9.62 -10.24
N ARG A 173 0.63 -9.50 -11.45
CA ARG A 173 2.08 -9.48 -11.63
C ARG A 173 2.72 -8.25 -10.96
N ILE A 174 2.15 -7.06 -11.16
CA ILE A 174 2.68 -5.82 -10.57
C ILE A 174 2.70 -5.91 -9.05
N ILE A 175 1.57 -6.26 -8.44
CA ILE A 175 1.45 -6.32 -6.98
C ILE A 175 2.32 -7.43 -6.39
N ALA A 176 2.43 -8.59 -7.06
CA ALA A 176 3.29 -9.67 -6.59
C ALA A 176 4.78 -9.27 -6.55
N GLU A 177 5.27 -8.58 -7.59
CA GLU A 177 6.67 -8.10 -7.60
C GLU A 177 6.90 -6.98 -6.60
N ILE A 178 5.96 -6.05 -6.43
CA ILE A 178 6.03 -5.03 -5.37
C ILE A 178 6.07 -5.69 -3.99
N ALA A 179 5.19 -6.67 -3.74
CA ALA A 179 5.14 -7.40 -2.47
C ALA A 179 6.47 -8.13 -2.19
N LYS A 180 7.06 -8.74 -3.22
CA LYS A 180 8.38 -9.38 -3.14
C LYS A 180 9.48 -8.37 -2.82
N GLY A 181 9.52 -7.26 -3.55
CA GLY A 181 10.50 -6.19 -3.32
C GLY A 181 10.38 -5.56 -1.94
N LEU A 182 9.17 -5.45 -1.39
CA LEU A 182 8.93 -4.97 -0.03
C LEU A 182 9.32 -5.99 1.04
N ALA A 183 9.14 -7.29 0.78
CA ALA A 183 9.49 -8.36 1.72
C ALA A 183 11.00 -8.47 2.00
N GLU A 184 11.84 -7.97 1.09
CA GLU A 184 13.30 -7.94 1.25
C GLU A 184 13.79 -6.90 2.28
N PHE A 185 12.92 -5.97 2.70
CA PHE A 185 13.27 -4.89 3.62
C PHE A 185 12.40 -4.93 4.87
N SER A 186 12.95 -4.46 5.99
CA SER A 186 12.24 -4.51 7.27
C SER A 186 10.99 -3.62 7.23
N SER A 187 9.94 -4.08 7.90
CA SER A 187 8.58 -3.50 7.89
C SER A 187 8.43 -2.21 8.71
N SER A 188 9.53 -1.49 8.99
CA SER A 188 9.42 -0.23 9.72
C SER A 188 8.69 0.81 8.88
N ILE A 189 7.71 1.48 9.48
CA ILE A 189 6.94 2.58 8.88
C ILE A 189 7.87 3.62 8.23
N ASP A 190 8.97 3.94 8.90
CA ASP A 190 9.94 4.95 8.44
C ASP A 190 10.54 4.57 7.08
N ALA A 191 11.01 3.32 6.92
CA ALA A 191 11.60 2.86 5.67
C ALA A 191 10.63 2.90 4.47
N LEU A 192 9.34 2.66 4.70
CA LEU A 192 8.32 2.77 3.65
C LEU A 192 8.08 4.23 3.27
N GLY A 193 8.07 5.15 4.25
CA GLY A 193 7.96 6.58 4.03
C GLY A 193 9.12 7.14 3.21
N ASP A 194 10.36 6.78 3.55
CA ASP A 194 11.55 7.22 2.82
C ASP A 194 11.58 6.68 1.39
N ALA A 195 11.16 5.43 1.20
CA ALA A 195 11.02 4.85 -0.14
C ALA A 195 9.93 5.56 -0.96
N TYR A 196 8.84 5.98 -0.32
CA TYR A 196 7.78 6.76 -0.94
C TYR A 196 8.29 8.14 -1.38
N GLU A 197 9.02 8.86 -0.52
CA GLU A 197 9.64 10.15 -0.86
C GLU A 197 10.68 10.02 -1.98
N TYR A 198 11.53 8.99 -1.92
CA TYR A 198 12.49 8.69 -2.98
C TYR A 198 11.80 8.51 -4.33
N LEU A 199 10.70 7.76 -4.37
CA LEU A 199 9.95 7.54 -5.60
C LEU A 199 9.32 8.84 -6.12
N ILE A 200 8.74 9.68 -5.26
CA ILE A 200 8.25 11.01 -5.66
C ILE A 200 9.37 11.81 -6.32
N GLY A 201 10.56 11.84 -5.71
CA GLY A 201 11.73 12.51 -6.27
C GLY A 201 12.15 11.96 -7.65
N GLN A 202 12.17 10.64 -7.82
CA GLN A 202 12.49 10.00 -9.10
C GLN A 202 11.46 10.31 -10.19
N PHE A 203 10.16 10.24 -9.87
CA PHE A 203 9.11 10.58 -10.81
C PHE A 203 9.12 12.08 -11.16
N ALA A 204 9.38 12.96 -10.19
CA ALA A 204 9.54 14.39 -10.44
C ALA A 204 10.71 14.68 -11.40
N ALA A 205 11.88 14.07 -11.15
CA ALA A 205 13.06 14.19 -12.02
C ALA A 205 12.82 13.62 -13.43
N GLY A 206 12.08 12.52 -13.54
CA GLY A 206 11.75 11.87 -14.82
C GLY A 206 10.68 12.59 -15.65
N SER A 207 9.82 13.39 -15.02
CA SER A 207 8.66 14.04 -15.67
C SER A 207 8.99 15.28 -16.52
N GLY A 208 10.21 15.84 -16.40
CA GLY A 208 10.65 17.02 -17.16
C GLY A 208 9.91 18.33 -16.86
N LYS A 209 9.04 18.36 -15.84
CA LYS A 209 8.28 19.56 -15.41
C LYS A 209 9.09 20.37 -14.38
N LYS A 210 8.91 21.71 -14.34
CA LYS A 210 9.73 22.62 -13.51
C LYS A 210 9.54 22.35 -12.00
N ALA A 211 10.66 22.15 -11.30
CA ALA A 211 10.78 21.48 -10.01
C ALA A 211 10.09 22.12 -8.77
N GLY A 212 9.70 23.40 -8.81
CA GLY A 212 9.26 24.13 -7.61
C GLY A 212 7.87 23.78 -7.07
N GLU A 213 6.97 23.26 -7.90
CA GLU A 213 5.58 22.91 -7.51
C GLU A 213 5.42 21.42 -7.17
N PHE A 214 6.39 20.57 -7.52
CA PHE A 214 6.21 19.11 -7.54
C PHE A 214 6.99 18.35 -6.47
N TYR A 215 8.17 18.84 -6.07
CA TYR A 215 8.98 18.19 -5.04
C TYR A 215 10.03 19.16 -4.46
N THR A 216 10.08 19.28 -3.13
CA THR A 216 11.13 20.01 -2.43
C THR A 216 12.12 18.99 -1.85
N PRO A 217 13.42 19.03 -2.21
CA PRO A 217 14.40 18.11 -1.67
C PRO A 217 14.47 18.15 -0.14
N GLN A 218 14.61 16.98 0.48
CA GLN A 218 14.64 16.79 1.94
C GLN A 218 15.57 17.77 2.66
N GLN A 219 16.79 17.98 2.15
CA GLN A 219 17.76 18.91 2.77
C GLN A 219 17.25 20.35 2.84
N ILE A 220 16.44 20.78 1.87
CA ILE A 220 15.85 22.11 1.85
C ILE A 220 14.67 22.17 2.83
N SER A 221 13.85 21.13 2.88
CA SER A 221 12.76 21.00 3.85
C SER A 221 13.25 20.99 5.30
N ASP A 222 14.35 20.29 5.59
CA ASP A 222 14.97 20.24 6.92
C ASP A 222 15.46 21.62 7.35
N ILE A 223 16.14 22.34 6.46
CA ILE A 223 16.61 23.72 6.72
C ILE A 223 15.42 24.64 6.99
N LEU A 224 14.37 24.59 6.16
CA LEU A 224 13.19 25.43 6.31
C LEU A 224 12.43 25.12 7.61
N SER A 225 12.27 23.84 7.95
CA SER A 225 11.66 23.40 9.21
C SER A 225 12.45 23.87 10.42
N ALA A 226 13.79 23.76 10.37
CA ALA A 226 14.66 24.26 11.43
C ALA A 226 14.57 25.79 11.57
N ILE A 227 14.56 26.53 10.46
CA ILE A 227 14.40 28.00 10.47
C ILE A 227 13.07 28.39 11.13
N VAL A 228 11.95 27.78 10.71
CA VAL A 228 10.63 28.07 11.29
C VAL A 228 10.57 27.73 12.79
N THR A 229 11.21 26.63 13.19
CA THR A 229 11.25 26.21 14.60
C THR A 229 12.09 27.15 15.46
N LEU A 230 13.18 27.71 14.90
CA LEU A 230 14.03 28.68 15.60
C LEU A 230 13.31 30.04 15.72
N ASP A 231 12.66 30.50 14.65
CA ASP A 231 11.95 31.80 14.60
C ASP A 231 10.71 31.82 15.51
N SER A 232 10.09 30.65 15.74
CA SER A 232 8.95 30.51 16.67
C SER A 232 9.35 30.45 18.15
N GLN A 233 10.64 30.29 18.48
CA GLN A 233 11.14 30.33 19.86
C GLN A 233 11.60 31.72 20.33
N GLU A 234 11.84 32.66 19.40
CA GLU A 234 12.09 34.08 19.69
C GLU A 234 11.19 34.98 18.82
N PRO A 235 9.87 35.04 19.07
CA PRO A 235 9.01 35.98 18.37
C PRO A 235 9.42 37.41 18.77
N ALA A 236 10.07 38.12 17.84
CA ALA A 236 10.38 39.53 17.97
C ALA A 236 9.11 40.41 17.99
#